data_AF-A0A0N5AS01-F1
#
_entry.id   AF-A0A0N5AS01-F1
#
_cell.length_a   1.000
_cell.length_b   1.000
_cell.length_c   1.000
_cell.angle_alpha   90.00
_cell.angle_beta   90.00
_cell.angle_gamma   90.00
#
_symmetry.space_group_name_H-M   'P 1'
#
loop_
_entity.id
_entity.type
_entity.pdbx_description
1 polymer ?
#
loop_
_entity_poly.entity_id
_entity_poly.type
_entity_poly.pdbx_seq_one_letter_code
_entity_poly.pdbx_strand_id
1 'polypeptide(L)'
;MDDNLYEYETQFLGFSPKGFVDTVYNIIADVWTSVVQDEIISRTPLSELNTAQLSAMKKALILLVCKDCKLGHVMDELEQYVLKYVFRIPDFLTLPEDLPNLDVIEQVDEERQICDRIKALESEIIELRLARIMLDDEIQNTEKLLDVIQELEGISTTDK
;
A
#
# COMPACT_ATOMS: atom_id res chain seq x y z
N MET A 1 10.47 3.23 26.02
CA MET A 1 9.39 2.88 25.08
C MET A 1 9.63 3.76 23.87
N ASP A 2 10.36 3.27 22.88
CA ASP A 2 10.56 3.95 21.60
C ASP A 2 10.61 2.85 20.55
N ASP A 3 9.44 2.23 20.34
CA ASP A 3 9.22 1.41 19.16
C ASP A 3 8.67 2.35 18.08
N ASN A 4 9.49 3.34 17.71
CA ASN A 4 9.18 4.25 16.62
C ASN A 4 9.50 3.49 15.33
N LEU A 5 8.68 2.47 15.02
CA LEU A 5 8.67 1.92 13.68
C LEU A 5 8.31 3.09 12.79
N TYR A 6 9.23 3.50 11.93
CA TYR A 6 9.07 4.54 10.92
C TYR A 6 8.02 4.10 9.87
N GLU A 7 6.80 3.77 10.32
CA GLU A 7 5.72 3.19 9.53
C GLU A 7 5.24 4.19 8.49
N TYR A 8 5.11 5.45 8.89
CA TYR A 8 4.72 6.53 8.00
C TYR A 8 5.75 6.74 6.88
N GLU A 9 7.03 6.78 7.25
CA GLU A 9 8.13 6.83 6.29
C GLU A 9 8.20 5.57 5.42
N THR A 10 7.91 4.40 5.99
CA THR A 10 7.94 3.12 5.25
C THR A 10 6.83 3.06 4.22
N GLN A 11 5.63 3.53 4.57
CA GLN A 11 4.50 3.66 3.63
C GLN A 11 4.87 4.59 2.47
N PHE A 12 5.45 5.75 2.77
CA PHE A 12 5.83 6.72 1.75
C PHE A 12 6.99 6.26 0.86
N LEU A 13 8.05 5.71 1.45
CA LEU A 13 9.27 5.32 0.74
C LEU A 13 9.14 3.97 0.03
N GLY A 14 8.19 3.12 0.46
CA GLY A 14 8.04 1.74 -0.04
C GLY A 14 9.11 0.77 0.46
N PHE A 15 9.98 1.22 1.37
CA PHE A 15 10.99 0.39 2.04
C PHE A 15 11.23 0.92 3.46
N SER A 16 11.70 0.05 4.36
CA SER A 16 12.06 0.47 5.72
C SER A 16 13.40 1.21 5.73
N PRO A 17 13.47 2.46 6.23
CA PRO A 17 14.72 3.20 6.37
C PRO A 17 15.81 2.45 7.15
N LYS A 18 15.39 1.70 8.18
CA LYS A 18 16.30 0.85 8.96
C LYS A 18 16.83 -0.32 8.13
N GLY A 19 15.94 -1.01 7.41
CA GLY A 19 16.32 -2.10 6.50
C GLY A 19 17.27 -1.64 5.39
N PHE A 20 17.15 -0.39 4.92
CA PHE A 20 18.10 0.20 3.98
C PHE A 20 19.51 0.31 4.60
N VAL A 21 19.64 0.88 5.80
CA VAL A 21 20.95 1.04 6.45
C VAL A 21 21.59 -0.32 6.76
N ASP A 22 20.80 -1.29 7.22
CA ASP A 22 21.27 -2.67 7.44
C ASP A 22 21.82 -3.30 6.15
N THR A 23 21.13 -3.08 5.03
CA THR A 23 21.58 -3.57 3.72
C THR A 23 22.91 -2.93 3.32
N VAL A 24 23.05 -1.62 3.52
CA VAL A 24 24.31 -0.91 3.26
C VAL A 24 25.45 -1.45 4.13
N TYR A 25 25.20 -1.68 5.42
CA TYR A 25 26.18 -2.28 6.34
C TYR A 25 26.64 -3.65 5.85
N ASN A 26 25.70 -4.53 5.49
CA ASN A 26 26.01 -5.87 4.99
C ASN A 26 26.85 -5.83 3.71
N ILE A 27 26.51 -4.94 2.77
CA ILE A 27 27.30 -4.76 1.54
C ILE A 27 28.74 -4.32 1.87
N ILE A 28 28.93 -3.38 2.79
CA ILE A 28 30.28 -2.95 3.20
C ILE A 28 31.05 -4.11 3.85
N ALA A 29 30.39 -4.90 4.70
CA ALA A 29 31.01 -6.07 5.33
C ALA A 29 31.41 -7.14 4.31
N ASP A 30 30.58 -7.37 3.28
CA ASP A 30 30.88 -8.30 2.19
C ASP A 30 32.06 -7.82 1.34
N VAL A 31 32.10 -6.52 1.00
CA VAL A 31 33.24 -5.92 0.28
C VAL A 31 34.53 -6.09 1.08
N TRP A 32 34.51 -5.83 2.38
CA TRP A 32 35.68 -6.05 3.22
C TRP A 32 36.10 -7.51 3.30
N THR A 33 35.14 -8.44 3.31
CA THR A 33 35.42 -9.87 3.26
C THR A 33 36.15 -10.25 1.96
N SER A 34 35.71 -9.71 0.82
CA SER A 34 36.41 -9.87 -0.47
C SER A 34 37.80 -9.26 -0.45
N VAL A 35 37.99 -8.05 0.09
CA VAL A 35 39.31 -7.40 0.18
C VAL A 35 40.29 -8.23 1.03
N VAL A 36 39.86 -8.73 2.18
CA VAL A 36 40.69 -9.60 3.03
C VAL A 36 41.09 -10.87 2.26
N GLN A 37 40.17 -11.44 1.49
CA GLN A 37 40.39 -12.66 0.73
C GLN A 37 41.35 -12.44 -0.46
N ASP A 38 41.10 -11.42 -1.27
CA ASP A 38 41.71 -11.24 -2.57
C ASP A 38 42.99 -10.41 -2.53
N GLU A 39 43.15 -9.54 -1.54
CA GLU A 39 44.30 -8.63 -1.45
C GLU A 39 45.23 -8.94 -0.28
N ILE A 40 44.69 -9.33 0.87
CA ILE A 40 45.53 -9.61 2.04
C ILE A 40 46.04 -11.05 1.99
N ILE A 41 45.14 -12.01 1.91
CA ILE A 41 45.51 -13.44 2.02
C ILE A 41 46.24 -13.95 0.79
N SER A 42 45.84 -13.53 -0.41
CA SER A 42 46.51 -13.90 -1.65
C SER A 42 47.98 -13.45 -1.72
N ARG A 43 48.30 -12.31 -1.06
CA ARG A 43 49.64 -11.69 -1.06
C ARG A 43 50.48 -12.07 0.15
N THR A 44 49.90 -12.74 1.15
CA THR A 44 50.63 -13.14 2.36
C THR A 44 51.25 -14.53 2.13
N PRO A 45 52.54 -14.75 2.45
CA PRO A 45 53.16 -16.07 2.35
C PRO A 45 52.64 -16.98 3.46
N LEU A 46 51.53 -17.68 3.19
CA LEU A 46 50.80 -18.52 4.15
C LEU A 46 51.10 -20.02 3.98
N SER A 47 52.22 -20.37 3.33
CA SER A 47 52.58 -21.74 2.96
C SER A 47 52.75 -22.72 4.13
N GLU A 48 52.85 -22.22 5.37
CA GLU A 48 52.99 -23.05 6.58
C GLU A 48 51.69 -23.19 7.38
N LEU A 49 50.61 -22.47 7.00
CA LEU A 49 49.36 -22.46 7.75
C LEU A 49 48.42 -23.56 7.27
N ASN A 50 47.87 -24.31 8.22
CA ASN A 50 46.80 -25.26 7.92
C ASN A 50 45.48 -24.52 7.60
N THR A 51 44.56 -25.21 6.93
CA THR A 51 43.26 -24.64 6.52
C THR A 51 42.44 -24.08 7.69
N ALA A 52 42.54 -24.69 8.87
CA ALA A 52 41.84 -24.24 10.07
C ALA A 52 42.40 -22.90 10.58
N GLN A 53 43.71 -22.76 10.67
CA GLN A 53 44.38 -21.52 11.10
C GLN A 53 44.17 -20.39 10.09
N LEU A 54 44.20 -20.70 8.78
CA LEU A 54 43.91 -19.74 7.73
C LEU A 54 42.46 -19.22 7.82
N SER A 55 41.50 -20.09 8.14
CA SER A 55 40.11 -19.69 8.39
C SER A 55 39.95 -18.83 9.66
N ALA A 56 40.71 -19.14 10.72
CA ALA A 56 40.70 -18.37 11.95
C ALA A 56 41.29 -16.96 11.74
N MET A 57 42.37 -16.87 10.95
CA MET A 57 42.99 -15.59 10.59
C MET A 57 42.07 -14.72 9.72
N LYS A 58 41.37 -15.32 8.75
CA LYS A 58 40.32 -14.63 7.97
C LYS A 58 39.27 -14.01 8.88
N LYS A 59 38.71 -14.82 9.77
CA LYS A 59 37.69 -14.37 10.72
C LYS A 59 38.24 -13.27 11.61
N ALA A 60 39.47 -13.38 12.11
CA ALA A 60 40.09 -12.35 12.95
C ALA A 60 40.29 -11.03 12.20
N LEU A 61 40.76 -11.06 10.94
CA LEU A 61 40.94 -9.86 10.11
C LEU A 61 39.61 -9.17 9.79
N ILE A 62 38.59 -9.95 9.43
CA ILE A 62 37.24 -9.41 9.19
C ILE A 62 36.66 -8.82 10.48
N LEU A 63 36.85 -9.51 11.63
CA LEU A 63 36.37 -9.02 12.92
C LEU A 63 37.09 -7.72 13.31
N LEU A 64 38.39 -7.62 13.09
CA LEU A 64 39.18 -6.42 13.37
C LEU A 64 38.65 -5.23 12.56
N VAL A 65 38.34 -5.43 11.29
CA VAL A 65 37.84 -4.36 10.42
C VAL A 65 36.40 -3.98 10.76
N CYS A 66 35.50 -4.96 10.93
CA CYS A 66 34.09 -4.67 11.21
C CYS A 66 33.87 -4.14 12.64
N LYS A 67 34.65 -4.62 13.62
CA LYS A 67 34.42 -4.35 15.04
C LYS A 67 35.41 -3.35 15.64
N ASP A 68 36.70 -3.45 15.32
CA ASP A 68 37.75 -2.63 15.95
C ASP A 68 38.13 -1.38 15.15
N CYS A 69 37.88 -1.34 13.82
CA CYS A 69 38.15 -0.17 12.99
C CYS A 69 37.04 0.90 13.00
N LYS A 70 36.19 0.95 14.04
CA LYS A 70 35.11 1.94 14.20
C LYS A 70 34.03 1.91 13.11
N LEU A 71 34.03 0.92 12.22
CA LEU A 71 33.01 0.82 11.17
C LEU A 71 31.60 0.75 11.77
N GLY A 72 31.41 -0.06 12.82
CA GLY A 72 30.16 -0.09 13.58
C GLY A 72 29.74 1.32 14.05
N HIS A 73 30.63 2.05 14.73
CA HIS A 73 30.32 3.39 15.22
C HIS A 73 29.99 4.40 14.10
N VAL A 74 30.71 4.35 12.98
CA VAL A 74 30.42 5.23 11.83
C VAL A 74 29.07 4.89 11.22
N MET A 75 28.73 3.60 11.15
CA MET A 75 27.44 3.14 10.62
C MET A 75 26.30 3.44 11.58
N ASP A 76 26.52 3.38 12.90
CA ASP A 76 25.54 3.81 13.91
C ASP A 76 25.27 5.32 13.81
N GLU A 77 26.30 6.16 13.64
CA GLU A 77 26.13 7.60 13.41
C GLU A 77 25.42 7.88 12.07
N LEU A 78 25.77 7.14 11.02
CA LEU A 78 25.10 7.23 9.73
C LEU A 78 23.62 6.84 9.85
N GLU A 79 23.30 5.77 10.55
CA GLU A 79 21.94 5.32 10.81
C GLU A 79 21.14 6.44 11.48
N GLN A 80 21.65 7.00 12.57
CA GLN A 80 21.00 8.10 13.28
C GLN A 80 20.79 9.32 12.38
N TYR A 81 21.78 9.69 11.59
CA TYR A 81 21.69 10.86 10.72
C TYR A 81 20.67 10.66 9.60
N VAL A 82 20.72 9.51 8.94
CA VAL A 82 19.87 9.17 7.81
C VAL A 82 18.42 9.03 8.26
N LEU A 83 18.18 8.34 9.38
CA LEU A 83 16.85 8.20 9.97
C LEU A 83 16.28 9.54 10.45
N LYS A 84 17.12 10.48 10.93
CA LYS A 84 16.65 11.74 11.48
C LYS A 84 16.44 12.85 10.46
N TYR A 85 17.27 12.90 9.41
CA TYR A 85 17.33 14.05 8.49
C TYR A 85 17.04 13.72 7.04
N VAL A 86 17.27 12.48 6.59
CA VAL A 86 17.12 12.11 5.18
C VAL A 86 15.77 11.45 4.94
N PHE A 87 15.45 10.43 5.74
CA PHE A 87 14.23 9.65 5.57
C PHE A 87 13.08 10.09 6.47
N ARG A 88 13.33 10.95 7.46
CA ARG A 88 12.28 11.42 8.35
C ARG A 88 11.28 12.29 7.62
N ILE A 89 10.00 11.96 7.78
CA ILE A 89 8.92 12.86 7.41
C ILE A 89 8.61 13.69 8.67
N PRO A 90 8.71 15.03 8.60
CA PRO A 90 8.39 15.88 9.74
C PRO A 90 6.95 15.69 10.21
N ASP A 91 6.75 15.59 11.52
CA ASP A 91 5.45 15.30 12.16
C ASP A 91 4.35 16.34 11.82
N PHE A 92 4.72 17.52 11.35
CA PHE A 92 3.79 18.59 10.94
C PHE A 92 3.41 18.53 9.45
N LEU A 93 3.99 17.61 8.68
CA LEU A 93 3.67 17.42 7.27
C LEU A 93 2.75 16.22 7.09
N THR A 94 1.62 16.48 6.46
CA THR A 94 0.70 15.44 5.98
C THR A 94 1.08 15.09 4.55
N LEU A 95 1.24 13.80 4.27
CA LEU A 95 1.49 13.34 2.91
C LEU A 95 0.26 13.57 2.02
N PRO A 96 0.45 13.69 0.69
CA PRO A 96 -0.65 13.88 -0.24
C PRO A 96 -1.73 12.80 -0.17
N GLU A 97 -1.34 11.58 0.18
CA GLU A 97 -2.23 10.42 0.33
C GLU A 97 -3.16 10.51 1.54
N ASP A 98 -2.75 11.24 2.58
CA ASP A 98 -3.54 11.45 3.80
C ASP A 98 -4.25 12.81 3.85
N LEU A 99 -4.11 13.63 2.81
CA LEU A 99 -4.87 14.88 2.70
C LEU A 99 -6.39 14.68 2.90
N PRO A 100 -7.04 13.62 2.35
CA PRO A 100 -8.45 13.39 2.60
C PRO A 100 -8.80 13.20 4.07
N ASN A 101 -7.86 12.72 4.90
CA ASN A 101 -8.08 12.51 6.33
C ASN A 101 -8.13 13.84 7.11
N LEU A 102 -7.60 14.93 6.56
CA LEU A 102 -7.68 16.25 7.20
C LEU A 102 -9.08 16.88 7.10
N ASP A 103 -9.84 16.51 6.07
CA ASP A 103 -11.19 17.03 5.82
C ASP A 103 -12.27 16.22 6.52
N VAL A 104 -11.92 15.11 7.18
CA VAL A 104 -12.87 14.25 7.90
C VAL A 104 -13.33 14.96 9.18
N ILE A 105 -14.63 15.22 9.27
CA ILE A 105 -15.25 15.76 10.48
C ILE A 105 -15.51 14.59 11.44
N GLU A 106 -14.65 14.40 12.45
CA GLU A 106 -14.74 13.30 13.44
C GLU A 106 -16.12 13.13 14.12
N GLN A 107 -16.93 14.19 14.13
CA GLN A 107 -18.25 14.20 14.76
C GLN A 107 -19.36 13.63 13.88
N VAL A 108 -19.09 13.39 12.60
CA VAL A 108 -20.06 12.89 11.63
C VAL A 108 -19.61 11.52 11.15
N ASP A 109 -20.44 10.51 11.40
CA ASP A 109 -20.28 9.18 10.79
C ASP A 109 -20.74 9.27 9.32
N GLU A 110 -19.88 9.89 8.49
CA GLU A 110 -20.13 10.11 7.07
C GLU A 110 -20.34 8.79 6.33
N GLU A 111 -19.60 7.75 6.71
CA GLU A 111 -19.73 6.42 6.13
C GLU A 111 -21.14 5.87 6.35
N ARG A 112 -21.68 6.00 7.56
CA ARG A 112 -23.06 5.60 7.84
C ARG A 112 -24.08 6.44 7.10
N GLN A 113 -23.90 7.76 7.01
CA GLN A 113 -24.81 8.61 6.25
C GLN A 113 -24.81 8.28 4.76
N ILE A 114 -23.64 8.02 4.18
CA ILE A 114 -23.49 7.58 2.80
C ILE A 114 -24.17 6.21 2.61
N CYS A 115 -23.94 5.26 3.51
CA CYS A 115 -24.57 3.94 3.47
C CYS A 115 -26.11 4.02 3.52
N ASP A 116 -26.65 4.82 4.43
CA ASP A 116 -28.10 5.00 4.58
C ASP A 116 -28.70 5.67 3.34
N ARG A 117 -28.00 6.65 2.76
CA ARG A 117 -28.41 7.30 1.51
C ARG A 117 -28.35 6.36 0.30
N ILE A 118 -27.35 5.48 0.22
CA ILE A 118 -27.27 4.44 -0.80
C ILE A 118 -28.50 3.52 -0.71
N LYS A 119 -28.82 3.00 0.48
CA LYS A 119 -29.98 2.12 0.68
C LYS A 119 -31.31 2.80 0.33
N ALA A 120 -31.45 4.08 0.68
CA ALA A 120 -32.64 4.85 0.34
C ALA A 120 -32.80 4.97 -1.19
N LEU A 121 -31.72 5.30 -1.90
CA LEU A 121 -31.72 5.40 -3.36
C LEU A 121 -31.95 4.05 -4.04
N GLU A 122 -31.38 2.96 -3.53
CA GLU A 122 -31.64 1.60 -4.03
C GLU A 122 -33.11 1.23 -3.91
N SER A 123 -33.74 1.58 -2.78
CA SER A 123 -35.17 1.33 -2.55
C SER A 123 -36.03 2.15 -3.51
N GLU A 124 -35.72 3.44 -3.68
CA GLU A 124 -36.42 4.33 -4.62
C GLU A 124 -36.31 3.83 -6.07
N ILE A 125 -35.14 3.34 -6.48
CA ILE A 125 -34.95 2.75 -7.82
C ILE A 125 -35.86 1.54 -8.02
N ILE A 126 -36.02 0.69 -7.00
CA ILE A 126 -36.90 -0.49 -7.09
C ILE A 126 -38.36 -0.05 -7.21
N GLU A 127 -38.80 0.90 -6.39
CA GLU A 127 -40.17 1.43 -6.43
C GLU A 127 -40.50 2.05 -7.80
N LEU A 128 -39.60 2.88 -8.34
CA LEU A 128 -39.76 3.49 -9.65
C LEU A 128 -39.81 2.44 -10.78
N ARG A 129 -39.01 1.38 -10.67
CA ARG A 129 -39.06 0.27 -11.64
C ARG A 129 -40.39 -0.47 -11.60
N LEU A 130 -40.93 -0.73 -10.41
CA LEU A 130 -42.24 -1.37 -10.24
C LEU A 130 -43.36 -0.47 -10.78
N ALA A 131 -43.35 0.81 -10.42
CA ALA A 131 -44.32 1.78 -10.92
C ALA A 131 -44.31 1.87 -12.45
N ARG A 132 -43.13 1.85 -13.07
CA ARG A 132 -43.00 1.81 -14.52
C ARG A 132 -43.66 0.56 -15.12
N ILE A 133 -43.40 -0.63 -14.57
CA ILE A 133 -43.99 -1.87 -15.07
C ILE A 133 -45.53 -1.81 -14.99
N MET A 134 -46.07 -1.32 -13.87
CA MET A 134 -47.52 -1.18 -13.70
C MET A 134 -48.13 -0.21 -14.71
N LEU A 135 -47.46 0.91 -14.99
CA LEU A 135 -47.91 1.88 -16.00
C LEU A 135 -47.84 1.29 -17.41
N ASP A 136 -46.78 0.56 -17.75
CA ASP A 136 -46.65 -0.12 -19.05
C ASP A 136 -47.78 -1.16 -19.24
N ASP A 137 -48.14 -1.91 -18.20
CA ASP A 137 -49.28 -2.85 -18.21
C ASP A 137 -50.64 -2.12 -18.37
N GLU A 138 -50.82 -0.98 -17.70
CA GLU A 138 -52.04 -0.17 -17.80
C GLU A 138 -52.20 0.44 -19.21
N ILE A 139 -51.12 0.93 -19.80
CA ILE A 139 -51.08 1.38 -21.20
C ILE A 139 -51.49 0.23 -22.12
N GLN A 140 -50.90 -0.95 -21.96
CA GLN A 140 -51.24 -2.09 -22.81
C GLN A 140 -52.72 -2.51 -22.67
N ASN A 141 -53.27 -2.47 -21.45
CA ASN A 141 -54.68 -2.79 -21.22
C ASN A 141 -55.62 -1.74 -21.80
N THR A 142 -55.28 -0.46 -21.70
CA THR A 142 -56.08 0.61 -22.29
C THR A 142 -56.04 0.59 -23.82
N GLU A 143 -54.90 0.28 -24.43
CA GLU A 143 -54.79 0.03 -25.88
C GLU A 143 -55.70 -1.12 -26.33
N LYS A 144 -55.64 -2.28 -25.64
CA LYS A 144 -56.53 -3.42 -25.95
C LYS A 144 -58.01 -3.08 -25.81
N LEU A 145 -58.40 -2.31 -24.78
CA LEU A 145 -59.78 -1.87 -24.61
C LEU A 145 -60.22 -0.95 -25.74
N LEU A 146 -59.33 -0.07 -26.21
CA LEU A 146 -59.59 0.84 -27.30
C LEU A 146 -59.78 0.09 -28.63
N ASP A 147 -58.97 -0.94 -28.88
CA ASP A 147 -59.13 -1.84 -30.03
C ASP A 147 -60.51 -2.53 -30.01
N VAL A 148 -60.93 -3.09 -28.87
CA VAL A 148 -62.24 -3.74 -28.72
C VAL A 148 -63.40 -2.76 -28.95
N ILE A 149 -63.30 -1.53 -28.43
CA ILE A 149 -64.33 -0.50 -28.65
C ILE A 149 -64.42 -0.14 -30.13
N GLN A 150 -63.29 0.01 -30.82
CA GLN A 150 -63.27 0.28 -32.27
C GLN A 150 -63.91 -0.86 -33.08
N GLU A 151 -63.65 -2.12 -32.71
CA GLU A 151 -64.30 -3.28 -33.34
C GLU A 151 -65.82 -3.26 -33.14
N LEU A 152 -66.30 -2.95 -31.93
CA LEU A 152 -67.74 -2.88 -31.63
C LEU A 152 -68.44 -1.72 -32.36
N GLU A 153 -67.81 -0.56 -32.48
CA GLU A 153 -68.34 0.56 -33.27
C GLU A 153 -68.39 0.23 -34.76
N GLY A 154 -67.37 -0.47 -35.29
CA GLY A 154 -67.35 -0.95 -36.68
C GLY A 154 -68.46 -1.97 -36.99
N ILE A 155 -68.75 -2.89 -36.05
CA ILE A 155 -69.83 -3.86 -36.18
C ILE A 155 -71.20 -3.16 -36.16
N SER A 156 -71.39 -2.13 -35.32
CA SER A 156 -72.66 -1.40 -35.23
C SER A 156 -73.03 -0.64 -36.52
N THR A 157 -72.05 -0.24 -37.33
CA THR A 157 -72.27 0.39 -38.65
C THR A 157 -72.58 -0.57 -39.79
N THR A 158 -72.40 -1.89 -39.61
CA THR A 158 -72.55 -2.88 -40.70
C THR A 158 -73.92 -3.57 -40.71
N ASP A 159 -74.78 -3.31 -39.73
CA ASP A 159 -76.10 -3.94 -39.54
C ASP A 159 -77.28 -3.00 -39.87
N LYS A 160 -77.08 -2.04 -40.80
CA LYS A 160 -78.13 -1.15 -41.34
C LYS A 160 -78.25 -1.23 -42.85
#